data_AF-A0A7X7NFR3-F1
#
_entry.id   AF-A0A7X7NFR3-F1
#
_cell.length_a   1.000
_cell.length_b   1.000
_cell.length_c   1.000
_cell.angle_alpha   90.00
_cell.angle_beta   90.00
_cell.angle_gamma   90.00
#
_symmetry.space_group_name_H-M   'P 1'
#
loop_
_entity.id
_entity.type
_entity.pdbx_description
1 polymer ?
#
loop_
_entity_poly.entity_id
_entity_poly.type
_entity_poly.pdbx_seq_one_letter_code
_entity_poly.pdbx_strand_id
1 'polypeptide(L)'
;MRASATNYFYSHYMDWIFNLPAFIKVIAAFVSILVINRFGMNLGLSILIHSILLVFASSSGSERFLFWFKGFLQPSNLLLFLTIFLLLFFTESLRTTGRMEKTVESLKGWLKNRKLLFSSLPALIGLLPMPGGALFSAPLVDSIDKGKELSPSHKAAINYWSGTYGNTGGRYIRE
;
A
#
# COMPACT_ATOMS: atom_id res chain seq x y z
N MET A 1 -46.24 22.57 14.64
CA MET A 1 -45.72 23.40 13.53
C MET A 1 -44.19 23.48 13.43
N ARG A 2 -43.40 23.22 14.49
CA ARG A 2 -41.92 23.35 14.47
C ARG A 2 -41.15 22.18 13.82
N ALA A 3 -41.74 20.98 13.75
CA ALA A 3 -41.10 19.78 13.18
C ALA A 3 -40.99 19.78 11.65
N SER A 4 -41.81 20.58 10.96
CA SER A 4 -41.80 20.64 9.49
C SER A 4 -40.60 21.45 8.99
N ALA A 5 -40.30 22.60 9.61
CA ALA A 5 -39.17 23.45 9.22
C ALA A 5 -37.80 22.78 9.39
N THR A 6 -37.61 21.99 10.45
CA THR A 6 -36.36 21.23 10.69
C THR A 6 -36.15 20.13 9.64
N ASN A 7 -37.23 19.47 9.20
CA ASN A 7 -37.18 18.44 8.17
C ASN A 7 -36.90 19.03 6.78
N TYR A 8 -37.48 20.19 6.44
CA TYR A 8 -37.17 20.91 5.19
C TYR A 8 -35.71 21.39 5.15
N PHE A 9 -35.20 21.90 6.28
CA PHE A 9 -33.82 22.34 6.37
C PHE A 9 -32.87 21.14 6.19
N TYR A 10 -33.10 20.02 6.88
CA TYR A 10 -32.26 18.82 6.77
C TYR A 10 -32.27 18.20 5.37
N SER A 11 -33.43 18.12 4.71
CA SER A 11 -33.49 17.58 3.35
C SER A 11 -32.63 18.39 2.40
N HIS A 12 -32.70 19.73 2.48
CA HIS A 12 -31.99 20.62 1.56
C HIS A 12 -30.45 20.50 1.63
N TYR A 13 -29.86 20.31 2.83
CA TYR A 13 -28.41 20.07 2.95
C TYR A 13 -27.99 18.70 2.45
N MET A 14 -28.80 17.68 2.72
CA MET A 14 -28.53 16.33 2.25
C MET A 14 -28.57 16.29 0.72
N ASP A 15 -29.53 16.99 0.10
CA ASP A 15 -29.64 17.13 -1.34
C ASP A 15 -28.39 17.76 -1.96
N TRP A 16 -27.82 18.79 -1.32
CA TRP A 16 -26.60 19.43 -1.82
C TRP A 16 -25.40 18.47 -1.81
N ILE A 17 -25.23 17.70 -0.72
CA ILE A 17 -24.16 16.70 -0.61
C ILE A 17 -24.32 15.60 -1.66
N PHE A 18 -25.53 15.10 -1.88
CA PHE A 18 -25.76 14.07 -2.89
C PHE A 18 -25.53 14.57 -4.31
N ASN A 19 -25.92 15.81 -4.61
CA ASN A 19 -25.79 16.41 -5.95
C ASN A 19 -24.37 16.91 -6.30
N LEU A 20 -23.41 16.90 -5.36
CA LEU A 20 -22.02 17.21 -5.69
C LEU A 20 -21.45 16.22 -6.72
N PRO A 21 -20.70 16.70 -7.74
CA PRO A 21 -19.98 15.84 -8.68
C PRO A 21 -19.08 14.82 -7.96
N ALA A 22 -19.02 13.60 -8.49
CA ALA A 22 -18.29 12.50 -7.87
C ALA A 22 -16.79 12.81 -7.65
N PHE A 23 -16.15 13.52 -8.59
CA PHE A 23 -14.72 13.86 -8.48
C PHE A 23 -14.44 14.78 -7.29
N ILE A 24 -15.35 15.70 -6.94
CA ILE A 24 -15.19 16.60 -5.79
C ILE A 24 -15.19 15.79 -4.48
N LYS A 25 -16.12 14.83 -4.37
CA LYS A 25 -16.19 13.93 -3.20
C LYS A 25 -14.92 13.10 -3.05
N VAL A 26 -14.38 12.59 -4.17
CA VAL A 26 -13.13 11.80 -4.18
C VAL A 26 -11.93 12.66 -3.80
N ILE A 27 -11.79 13.87 -4.35
CA ILE A 27 -10.70 14.79 -3.99
C ILE A 27 -10.78 15.17 -2.50
N ALA A 28 -11.98 15.48 -2.00
CA ALA A 28 -12.18 15.80 -0.60
C ALA A 28 -11.76 14.64 0.31
N ALA A 29 -12.17 13.41 -0.02
CA ALA A 29 -11.77 12.21 0.70
C ALA A 29 -10.25 11.96 0.64
N PHE A 30 -9.61 12.20 -0.50
CA PHE A 30 -8.16 12.07 -0.64
C PHE A 30 -7.42 13.07 0.25
N VAL A 31 -7.81 14.34 0.21
CA VAL A 31 -7.21 15.39 1.05
C VAL A 31 -7.41 15.07 2.53
N SER A 32 -8.60 14.63 2.92
CA SER A 32 -8.87 14.30 4.32
C SER A 32 -8.10 13.06 4.81
N ILE A 33 -7.87 12.06 3.95
CA ILE A 33 -6.95 10.94 4.26
C ILE A 33 -5.55 11.47 4.57
N LEU A 34 -5.00 12.37 3.75
CA LEU A 34 -3.67 12.94 3.96
C LEU A 34 -3.59 13.77 5.23
N VAL A 35 -4.61 14.59 5.50
CA VAL A 35 -4.69 15.44 6.69
C VAL A 35 -4.74 14.57 7.95
N ILE A 36 -5.60 13.55 7.97
CA ILE A 36 -5.72 12.62 9.12
C ILE A 36 -4.44 11.80 9.32
N ASN A 37 -3.81 11.36 8.23
CA ASN A 37 -2.54 10.66 8.32
C ASN A 37 -1.42 11.55 8.91
N ARG A 38 -1.43 12.87 8.63
CA ARG A 38 -0.51 13.83 9.24
C ARG A 38 -0.70 13.97 10.75
N PHE A 39 -1.88 13.68 11.29
CA PHE A 39 -2.15 13.65 12.72
C PHE A 39 -1.77 12.32 13.40
N GLY A 40 -1.05 11.43 12.70
CA GLY A 40 -0.48 10.21 13.28
C GLY A 40 -1.36 8.97 13.17
N MET A 41 -2.50 9.04 12.47
CA MET A 41 -3.31 7.86 12.19
C MET A 41 -2.68 6.98 11.11
N ASN A 42 -2.75 5.66 11.29
CA ASN A 42 -2.29 4.70 10.29
C ASN A 42 -3.03 4.93 8.96
N LEU A 43 -2.28 4.92 7.85
CA LEU A 43 -2.82 5.13 6.51
C LEU A 43 -3.94 4.13 6.18
N GLY A 44 -3.80 2.87 6.60
CA GLY A 44 -4.83 1.84 6.38
C GLY A 44 -6.15 2.19 7.08
N LEU A 45 -6.09 2.62 8.34
CA LEU A 45 -7.28 3.05 9.08
C LEU A 45 -7.90 4.32 8.48
N SER A 46 -7.06 5.24 8.02
CA SER A 46 -7.51 6.46 7.34
C SER A 46 -8.29 6.11 6.08
N ILE A 47 -7.78 5.21 5.23
CA ILE A 47 -8.48 4.76 4.02
C ILE A 47 -9.80 4.06 4.37
N LEU A 48 -9.84 3.20 5.39
CA LEU A 48 -11.06 2.50 5.80
C LEU A 48 -12.16 3.46 6.24
N ILE A 49 -11.84 4.43 7.11
CA ILE A 49 -12.81 5.43 7.59
C ILE A 49 -13.38 6.23 6.41
N HIS A 50 -12.53 6.67 5.49
CA HIS A 50 -12.98 7.47 4.35
C HIS A 50 -13.73 6.67 3.29
N SER A 51 -13.41 5.38 3.12
CA SER A 51 -14.19 4.46 2.29
C SER A 51 -15.63 4.37 2.79
N ILE A 52 -15.82 4.24 4.11
CA ILE A 52 -17.15 4.27 4.72
C ILE A 52 -17.80 5.63 4.48
N LEU A 53 -17.12 6.75 4.80
CA LEU A 53 -17.68 8.09 4.58
C LEU A 53 -18.11 8.34 3.13
N LEU A 54 -17.33 7.89 2.14
CA LEU A 54 -17.64 8.02 0.72
C LEU A 54 -18.91 7.27 0.32
N VAL A 55 -19.13 6.06 0.84
CA VAL A 55 -20.39 5.32 0.60
C VAL A 55 -21.58 6.10 1.14
N PHE A 56 -21.46 6.68 2.34
CA PHE A 56 -22.50 7.49 2.94
C PHE A 56 -22.74 8.81 2.21
N ALA A 57 -21.72 9.39 1.57
CA ALA A 57 -21.81 10.63 0.80
C ALA A 57 -22.31 10.43 -0.66
N SER A 58 -22.27 9.20 -1.18
CA SER A 58 -22.50 8.94 -2.62
C SER A 58 -23.83 8.27 -2.94
N SER A 59 -24.42 7.51 -2.02
CA SER A 59 -25.71 6.86 -2.21
C SER A 59 -26.65 7.29 -1.10
N SER A 60 -27.96 7.33 -1.30
CA SER A 60 -28.97 7.54 -0.25
C SER A 60 -29.92 6.33 -0.21
N GLY A 61 -29.93 5.56 0.89
CA GLY A 61 -30.83 4.41 1.04
C GLY A 61 -30.28 3.25 1.88
N SER A 62 -31.12 2.24 2.12
CA SER A 62 -30.75 1.00 2.83
C SER A 62 -29.80 0.10 2.03
N GLU A 63 -29.67 0.31 0.71
CA GLU A 63 -28.81 -0.48 -0.16
C GLU A 63 -27.31 -0.12 -0.09
N ARG A 64 -26.96 0.95 0.64
CA ARG A 64 -25.56 1.41 0.83
C ARG A 64 -24.63 0.29 1.30
N PHE A 65 -25.07 -0.47 2.29
CA PHE A 65 -24.28 -1.56 2.85
C PHE A 65 -24.11 -2.72 1.87
N LEU A 66 -25.17 -3.04 1.13
CA LEU A 66 -25.15 -4.09 0.11
C LEU A 66 -24.21 -3.72 -1.04
N PHE A 67 -24.21 -2.45 -1.47
CA PHE A 67 -23.29 -1.95 -2.49
C PHE A 67 -21.83 -2.02 -2.03
N TRP A 68 -21.54 -1.57 -0.80
CA TRP A 68 -20.19 -1.67 -0.23
C TRP A 68 -19.72 -3.12 -0.11
N PHE A 69 -20.58 -4.02 0.38
CA PHE A 69 -20.26 -5.43 0.53
C PHE A 69 -20.05 -6.14 -0.81
N LYS A 70 -20.88 -5.85 -1.82
CA LYS A 70 -20.70 -6.36 -3.18
C LYS A 70 -19.40 -5.86 -3.81
N GLY A 71 -19.03 -4.60 -3.58
CA GLY A 71 -17.75 -4.05 -4.02
C GLY A 71 -16.57 -4.75 -3.37
N PHE A 72 -16.65 -5.03 -2.06
CA PHE A 72 -15.61 -5.76 -1.34
C PHE A 72 -15.42 -7.19 -1.88
N LEU A 73 -16.51 -7.90 -2.17
CA LEU A 73 -16.50 -9.27 -2.69
C LEU A 73 -16.30 -9.37 -4.21
N GLN A 74 -16.01 -8.26 -4.89
CA GLN A 74 -15.77 -8.28 -6.33
C GLN A 74 -14.59 -9.21 -6.64
N PRO A 75 -14.71 -10.11 -7.65
CA PRO A 75 -13.66 -11.10 -7.95
C PRO A 75 -12.26 -10.52 -8.15
N SER A 76 -12.16 -9.34 -8.75
CA SER A 76 -10.90 -8.61 -8.93
C SER A 76 -10.23 -8.22 -7.61
N ASN A 77 -11.02 -7.83 -6.60
CA ASN A 77 -10.53 -7.43 -5.28
C ASN A 77 -10.08 -8.64 -4.46
N LEU A 78 -10.83 -9.74 -4.54
CA LEU A 78 -10.47 -11.01 -3.92
C LEU A 78 -9.21 -11.61 -4.56
N LEU A 79 -9.10 -11.54 -5.89
CA LEU A 79 -7.91 -12.00 -6.59
C LEU A 79 -6.69 -11.17 -6.20
N LEU A 80 -6.82 -9.84 -6.12
CA LEU A 80 -5.75 -8.96 -5.66
C LEU A 80 -5.30 -9.34 -4.23
N PHE A 81 -6.25 -9.50 -3.32
CA PHE A 81 -5.96 -9.92 -1.94
C PHE A 81 -5.23 -11.26 -1.91
N LEU A 82 -5.73 -12.24 -2.65
CA LEU A 82 -5.13 -13.57 -2.74
C LEU A 82 -3.72 -13.52 -3.34
N THR A 83 -3.50 -12.74 -4.40
CA THR A 83 -2.19 -12.55 -5.01
C THR A 83 -1.20 -11.95 -4.01
N ILE A 84 -1.60 -10.89 -3.29
CA ILE A 84 -0.74 -10.26 -2.27
C ILE A 84 -0.42 -11.27 -1.15
N PHE A 85 -1.43 -11.98 -0.65
CA PHE A 85 -1.24 -13.01 0.37
C PHE A 85 -0.26 -14.10 -0.08
N LEU A 86 -0.45 -14.63 -1.29
CA LEU A 86 0.39 -15.69 -1.82
C LEU A 86 1.82 -15.21 -2.08
N LEU A 87 2.01 -13.98 -2.54
CA LEU A 87 3.32 -13.34 -2.69
C LEU A 87 4.02 -13.21 -1.33
N LEU A 88 3.33 -12.73 -0.30
CA LEU A 88 3.90 -12.62 1.05
C LEU A 88 4.26 -14.00 1.61
N PHE A 89 3.37 -14.98 1.47
CA PHE A 89 3.61 -16.35 1.90
C PHE A 89 4.81 -16.97 1.18
N PHE A 90 4.90 -16.79 -0.14
CA PHE A 90 6.02 -17.25 -0.94
C PHE A 90 7.33 -16.58 -0.54
N THR A 91 7.31 -15.26 -0.30
CA THR A 91 8.46 -14.50 0.20
C THR A 91 8.97 -15.08 1.51
N GLU A 92 8.08 -15.27 2.47
CA GLU A 92 8.46 -15.74 3.79
C GLU A 92 8.93 -17.20 3.75
N SER A 93 8.33 -18.03 2.89
CA SER A 93 8.77 -19.40 2.67
C SER A 93 10.19 -19.47 2.08
N LEU A 94 10.51 -18.62 1.10
CA LEU A 94 11.87 -18.55 0.54
C LEU A 94 12.90 -18.02 1.54
N ARG A 95 12.49 -17.06 2.38
CA ARG A 95 13.34 -16.48 3.42
C ARG A 95 13.64 -17.48 4.53
N THR A 96 12.61 -18.14 5.06
CA THR A 96 12.74 -19.12 6.16
C THR A 96 13.55 -20.36 5.75
N THR A 97 13.48 -20.76 4.48
CA THR A 97 14.24 -21.91 3.95
C THR A 97 15.68 -21.57 3.53
N GLY A 98 16.11 -20.31 3.65
CA GLY A 98 17.43 -19.84 3.19
C GLY A 98 17.61 -19.94 1.66
N ARG A 99 16.51 -20.10 0.92
CA ARG A 99 16.54 -20.23 -0.55
C ARG A 99 16.69 -18.89 -1.22
N MET A 100 16.17 -17.83 -0.59
CA MET A 100 16.35 -16.46 -1.05
C MET A 100 17.85 -16.14 -1.25
N GLU A 101 18.68 -16.42 -0.25
CA GLU A 101 20.12 -16.15 -0.28
C GLU A 101 20.83 -16.95 -1.38
N LYS A 102 20.48 -18.23 -1.55
CA LYS A 102 21.06 -19.11 -2.59
C LYS A 102 20.71 -18.66 -4.00
N THR A 103 19.49 -18.21 -4.23
CA THR A 103 19.07 -17.65 -5.52
C THR A 103 19.86 -16.39 -5.84
N VAL A 104 20.07 -15.53 -4.85
CA VAL A 104 20.84 -14.29 -5.02
C VAL A 104 22.31 -14.56 -5.27
N GLU A 105 22.92 -15.50 -4.55
CA GLU A 105 24.30 -15.90 -4.74
C GLU A 105 24.54 -16.51 -6.13
N SER A 106 23.60 -17.33 -6.62
CA SER A 106 23.65 -17.88 -7.98
C SER A 106 23.57 -16.78 -9.05
N LEU A 107 22.71 -15.78 -8.85
CA LEU A 107 22.60 -14.63 -9.75
C LEU A 107 23.86 -13.73 -9.71
N LYS A 108 24.49 -13.58 -8.54
CA LYS A 108 25.79 -12.89 -8.39
C LYS A 108 26.91 -13.61 -9.15
N GLY A 109 26.92 -14.94 -9.13
CA GLY A 109 27.88 -15.74 -9.90
C GLY A 109 27.75 -15.55 -11.42
N TRP A 110 26.53 -15.30 -11.90
CA TRP A 110 26.25 -15.07 -13.32
C TRP A 110 26.55 -13.64 -13.76
N LEU A 111 26.25 -12.65 -12.90
CA LEU A 111 26.48 -11.23 -13.17
C LEU A 111 27.82 -10.78 -12.58
N LYS A 112 28.92 -10.96 -13.34
CA LYS A 112 30.30 -10.62 -12.91
C LYS A 112 30.51 -9.14 -12.54
N ASN A 113 29.64 -8.23 -12.96
CA ASN A 113 29.82 -6.79 -12.80
C ASN A 113 28.95 -6.23 -11.65
N ARG A 114 29.58 -5.73 -10.58
CA ARG A 114 28.90 -5.16 -9.39
C ARG A 114 27.87 -4.08 -9.76
N LYS A 115 28.19 -3.22 -10.74
CA LYS A 115 27.27 -2.17 -11.23
C LYS A 115 26.02 -2.72 -11.89
N LEU A 116 26.12 -3.83 -12.63
CA LEU A 116 24.97 -4.49 -13.23
C LEU A 116 24.10 -5.12 -12.15
N LEU A 117 24.69 -5.78 -11.15
CA LEU A 117 23.97 -6.35 -10.01
C LEU A 117 23.14 -5.33 -9.24
N PHE A 118 23.69 -4.16 -8.94
CA PHE A 118 22.97 -3.10 -8.22
C PHE A 118 21.83 -2.46 -9.00
N SER A 119 21.80 -2.60 -10.34
CA SER A 119 20.76 -2.03 -11.19
C SER A 119 19.74 -3.07 -11.66
N SER A 120 20.17 -4.29 -11.99
CA SER A 120 19.33 -5.30 -12.63
C SER A 120 18.47 -6.08 -11.64
N LEU A 121 19.00 -6.39 -10.46
CA LEU A 121 18.28 -7.14 -9.44
C LEU A 121 17.08 -6.36 -8.86
N PRO A 122 17.23 -5.08 -8.46
CA PRO A 122 16.09 -4.26 -8.08
C PRO A 122 15.10 -4.03 -9.23
N ALA A 123 15.56 -3.90 -10.48
CA ALA A 123 14.69 -3.72 -11.64
C ALA A 123 13.86 -4.98 -11.97
N LEU A 124 14.47 -6.17 -11.90
CA LEU A 124 13.78 -7.46 -12.07
C LEU A 124 12.70 -7.69 -11.01
N ILE A 125 12.99 -7.29 -9.76
CA ILE A 125 12.05 -7.40 -8.65
C ILE A 125 11.03 -6.26 -8.66
N GLY A 126 11.39 -5.08 -9.17
CA GLY A 126 10.49 -3.93 -9.36
C GLY A 126 9.43 -4.15 -10.46
N LEU A 127 9.56 -5.21 -11.26
CA LEU A 127 8.51 -5.73 -12.14
C LEU A 127 7.42 -6.52 -11.39
N LEU A 128 7.68 -6.93 -10.14
CA LEU A 128 6.66 -7.53 -9.29
C LEU A 128 5.69 -6.45 -8.78
N PRO A 129 4.40 -6.78 -8.58
CA PRO A 129 3.43 -5.83 -8.06
C PRO A 129 3.94 -5.18 -6.75
N MET A 130 3.66 -3.88 -6.63
CA MET A 130 4.22 -2.94 -5.67
C MET A 130 4.48 -3.46 -4.23
N PRO A 131 3.60 -4.23 -3.55
CA PRO A 131 3.90 -4.76 -2.22
C PRO A 131 4.96 -5.89 -2.19
N GLY A 132 5.09 -6.67 -3.28
CA GLY A 132 6.04 -7.79 -3.36
C GLY A 132 7.46 -7.34 -3.73
N GLY A 133 7.58 -6.33 -4.61
CA GLY A 133 8.89 -5.79 -4.99
C GLY A 133 9.65 -5.22 -3.79
N ALA A 134 8.94 -4.54 -2.91
CA ALA A 134 9.43 -3.92 -1.68
C ALA A 134 10.02 -4.93 -0.67
N LEU A 135 9.28 -6.02 -0.44
CA LEU A 135 9.63 -7.06 0.53
C LEU A 135 10.82 -7.91 0.09
N PHE A 136 10.97 -8.13 -1.22
CA PHE A 136 12.05 -8.93 -1.78
C PHE A 136 13.32 -8.12 -2.09
N SER A 137 13.19 -6.86 -2.53
CA SER A 137 14.32 -6.03 -2.95
C SER A 137 15.14 -5.47 -1.78
N ALA A 138 14.53 -5.19 -0.63
CA ALA A 138 15.23 -4.67 0.54
C ALA A 138 16.32 -5.62 1.09
N PRO A 139 16.02 -6.91 1.42
CA PRO A 139 17.07 -7.84 1.88
C PRO A 139 18.12 -8.12 0.79
N LEU A 140 17.73 -8.01 -0.49
CA LEU A 140 18.63 -8.17 -1.62
C LEU A 140 19.68 -7.06 -1.68
N VAL A 141 19.27 -5.80 -1.60
CA VAL A 141 20.18 -4.64 -1.56
C VAL A 141 21.11 -4.73 -0.35
N ASP A 142 20.60 -5.11 0.83
CA ASP A 142 21.42 -5.32 2.02
C ASP A 142 22.41 -6.50 1.88
N SER A 143 22.03 -7.57 1.20
CA SER A 143 22.92 -8.71 0.95
C SER A 143 24.07 -8.38 -0.02
N ILE A 144 23.92 -7.35 -0.85
CA ILE A 144 24.97 -6.88 -1.77
C ILE A 144 25.89 -5.89 -1.02
N ASP A 145 25.34 -5.04 -0.16
CA ASP A 145 26.10 -4.10 0.68
C ASP A 145 26.49 -4.68 2.06
N LYS A 146 27.12 -5.87 2.06
CA LYS A 146 27.61 -6.49 3.32
C LYS A 146 28.65 -5.63 4.05
N GLY A 147 29.36 -4.75 3.33
CA GLY A 147 30.34 -3.81 3.88
C GLY A 147 29.73 -2.56 4.54
N LYS A 148 28.41 -2.37 4.46
CA LYS A 148 27.70 -1.15 4.91
C LYS A 148 28.32 0.14 4.35
N GLU A 149 28.78 0.09 3.10
CA GLU A 149 29.39 1.24 2.42
C GLU A 149 28.33 2.26 2.01
N LEU A 150 27.07 1.83 1.87
CA LEU A 150 25.96 2.68 1.44
C LEU A 150 25.15 3.21 2.63
N SER A 151 25.00 4.53 2.68
CA SER A 151 24.07 5.18 3.61
C SER A 151 22.62 4.70 3.40
N PRO A 152 21.77 4.71 4.44
CA PRO A 152 20.37 4.31 4.32
C PRO A 152 19.60 5.07 3.23
N SER A 153 19.91 6.35 3.02
CA SER A 153 19.32 7.18 1.97
C SER A 153 19.70 6.71 0.55
N HIS A 154 20.95 6.28 0.36
CA HIS A 154 21.39 5.70 -0.90
C HIS A 154 20.75 4.33 -1.17
N LYS A 155 20.57 3.49 -0.14
CA LYS A 155 19.82 2.23 -0.27
C LYS A 155 18.35 2.47 -0.64
N ALA A 156 17.74 3.48 -0.01
CA ALA A 156 16.40 3.92 -0.37
C ALA A 156 16.31 4.44 -1.80
N ALA A 157 17.32 5.17 -2.29
CA ALA A 157 17.36 5.65 -3.67
C ALA A 157 17.50 4.48 -4.68
N ILE A 158 18.33 3.49 -4.38
CA ILE A 158 18.48 2.28 -5.21
C ILE A 158 17.17 1.48 -5.24
N ASN A 159 16.43 1.49 -4.13
CA ASN A 159 15.13 0.83 -4.02
C ASN A 159 13.93 1.78 -4.17
N TYR A 160 14.13 2.96 -4.78
CA TYR A 160 13.13 4.04 -4.78
C TYR A 160 11.81 3.60 -5.42
N TRP A 161 11.91 2.77 -6.47
CA TRP A 161 10.75 2.21 -7.17
C TRP A 161 9.92 1.24 -6.31
N SER A 162 10.50 0.62 -5.27
CA SER A 162 9.81 -0.37 -4.41
C SER A 162 9.57 0.11 -2.96
N GLY A 163 10.03 1.29 -2.55
CA GLY A 163 9.46 2.02 -1.40
C GLY A 163 9.71 1.48 0.03
N THR A 164 10.69 0.61 0.29
CA THR A 164 10.95 0.01 1.63
C THR A 164 12.32 0.34 2.22
N TYR A 165 12.69 1.61 2.32
CA TYR A 165 13.74 2.02 3.26
C TYR A 165 13.26 3.18 4.11
N GLY A 166 12.27 2.89 4.95
CA GLY A 166 11.87 3.70 6.09
C GLY A 166 12.02 2.89 7.37
N ASN A 167 13.12 3.10 8.09
CA ASN A 167 13.28 2.73 9.50
C ASN A 167 13.13 1.24 9.93
N THR A 168 13.43 0.27 9.06
CA THR A 168 13.48 -1.16 9.43
C THR A 168 14.88 -1.67 9.82
N GLY A 169 15.92 -0.86 9.64
CA GLY A 169 17.31 -1.22 9.96
C GLY A 169 17.68 -1.26 11.45
N GLY A 170 16.73 -0.99 12.36
CA GLY A 170 16.99 -0.88 13.80
C GLY A 170 16.56 -2.07 14.66
N ARG A 171 15.89 -3.10 14.10
CA ARG A 171 15.28 -4.19 14.90
C ARG A 171 15.83 -5.60 14.68
N TYR A 172 16.79 -5.79 13.78
CA TYR A 172 17.39 -7.11 13.52
C TYR A 172 18.85 -7.24 14.02
N ILE A 173 19.30 -6.35 14.91
CA ILE A 173 20.65 -6.37 15.51
C ILE A 173 20.59 -6.30 17.05
N ARG A 174 19.56 -6.93 17.62
CA ARG A 174 19.54 -7.35 19.02
C ARG A 174 18.91 -8.74 19.08
N GLU A 175 19.75 -9.74 18.86
CA GLU A 175 20.08 -10.83 19.79
C GLU A 175 21.32 -11.57 19.24
#